data_AF-A0A199NQM5-F1
#
_entry.id   AF-A0A199NQM5-F1
#
_cell.length_a   1.000
_cell.length_b   1.000
_cell.length_c   1.000
_cell.angle_alpha   90.00
_cell.angle_beta   90.00
_cell.angle_gamma   90.00
#
_symmetry.space_group_name_H-M   'P 1'
#
loop_
_entity.id
_entity.type
_entity.pdbx_description
1 polymer ?
#
loop_
_entity_poly.entity_id
_entity_poly.type
_entity_poly.pdbx_seq_one_letter_code
_entity_poly.pdbx_strand_id
1 'polypeptide(L)'
;MGLTTFLQARRDAAELGEGVWRRAHDRFRRGLDRFHQILERLPEGEVLEQTIPLANELADLLLRVRAVAVTAQAAAPSSSTDVPASRDGRWSELHRALSKAGNAVAQCAEALAMMRCSGACASGCAAADAVSRRVAAVVEQVAAAEALLPGREQP
;
A
#
# COMPACT_ATOMS: atom_id res chain seq x y z
N MET A 1 -10.57 11.62 -16.64
CA MET A 1 -10.25 10.20 -16.39
C MET A 1 -9.74 9.58 -17.68
N GLY A 2 -8.48 9.13 -17.70
CA GLY A 2 -7.83 8.65 -18.92
C GLY A 2 -8.15 7.19 -19.25
N LEU A 3 -8.05 6.83 -20.53
CA LEU A 3 -8.25 5.46 -21.04
C LEU A 3 -7.37 4.42 -20.33
N THR A 4 -6.17 4.79 -19.92
CA THR A 4 -5.21 3.94 -19.20
C THR A 4 -5.75 3.50 -17.83
N THR A 5 -6.40 4.38 -17.08
CA THR A 5 -7.01 4.06 -15.78
C THR A 5 -8.16 3.06 -15.93
N PHE A 6 -8.96 3.19 -16.99
CA PHE A 6 -10.06 2.27 -17.28
C PHE A 6 -9.55 0.87 -17.66
N LEU A 7 -8.51 0.78 -18.48
CA LEU A 7 -7.87 -0.49 -18.82
C LEU A 7 -7.24 -1.16 -17.59
N GLN A 8 -6.58 -0.38 -16.73
CA GLN A 8 -6.02 -0.89 -15.48
C GLN A 8 -7.12 -1.45 -14.57
N ALA A 9 -8.23 -0.71 -14.40
CA ALA A 9 -9.34 -1.17 -13.58
C ALA A 9 -9.99 -2.47 -14.11
N ARG A 10 -10.11 -2.62 -15.44
CA ARG A 10 -10.58 -3.87 -16.06
C ARG A 10 -9.60 -5.02 -15.85
N ARG A 11 -8.31 -4.77 -16.02
CA ARG A 11 -7.27 -5.75 -15.79
C ARG A 11 -7.25 -6.21 -14.34
N ASP A 12 -7.36 -5.28 -13.39
CA ASP A 12 -7.44 -5.58 -11.96
C ASP A 12 -8.68 -6.43 -11.64
N ALA A 13 -9.84 -6.10 -12.22
CA ALA A 13 -11.05 -6.92 -12.05
C ALA A 13 -10.86 -8.35 -12.60
N ALA A 14 -10.20 -8.50 -13.75
CA ALA A 14 -9.95 -9.81 -14.36
C ALA A 14 -8.94 -10.66 -13.56
N GLU A 15 -7.87 -10.04 -13.04
CA GLU A 15 -6.77 -10.76 -12.37
C GLU A 15 -7.00 -10.95 -10.86
N LEU A 16 -7.71 -10.04 -10.18
CA LEU A 16 -7.92 -10.08 -8.72
C LEU A 16 -9.31 -10.61 -8.31
N GLY A 17 -10.26 -10.74 -9.25
CA GLY A 17 -11.63 -11.14 -8.95
C GLY A 17 -12.35 -10.13 -8.06
N GLU A 18 -13.20 -10.58 -7.14
CA GLU A 18 -13.97 -9.69 -6.24
C GLU A 18 -13.78 -10.01 -4.74
N GLY A 19 -12.92 -10.98 -4.43
CA GLY A 19 -12.71 -11.50 -3.07
C GLY A 19 -11.72 -10.72 -2.21
N VAL A 20 -11.19 -11.39 -1.19
CA VAL A 20 -10.31 -10.77 -0.18
C VAL A 20 -9.05 -10.14 -0.74
N TRP A 21 -8.44 -10.72 -1.78
CA TRP A 21 -7.19 -10.22 -2.36
C TRP A 21 -7.38 -8.87 -3.07
N ARG A 22 -8.46 -8.74 -3.86
CA ARG A 22 -8.84 -7.45 -4.45
C ARG A 22 -9.09 -6.40 -3.38
N ARG A 23 -9.83 -6.74 -2.32
CA ARG A 23 -10.13 -5.79 -1.23
C ARG A 23 -8.87 -5.34 -0.49
N ALA A 24 -7.90 -6.23 -0.30
CA ALA A 24 -6.62 -5.89 0.30
C ALA A 24 -5.82 -4.91 -0.58
N HIS A 25 -5.73 -5.19 -1.88
CA HIS A 25 -5.12 -4.29 -2.87
C HIS A 25 -5.83 -2.92 -2.90
N ASP A 26 -7.16 -2.90 -2.99
CA ASP A 26 -7.95 -1.67 -3.03
C ASP A 26 -7.77 -0.82 -1.76
N ARG A 27 -7.62 -1.46 -0.59
CA ARG A 27 -7.34 -0.75 0.66
C ARG A 27 -5.99 -0.04 0.61
N PHE A 28 -4.95 -0.71 0.14
CA PHE A 28 -3.63 -0.10 -0.04
C PHE A 28 -3.70 1.08 -1.02
N ARG A 29 -4.33 0.87 -2.18
CA ARG A 29 -4.52 1.90 -3.21
C ARG A 29 -5.23 3.13 -2.65
N ARG A 30 -6.33 2.95 -1.92
CA ARG A 30 -7.07 4.08 -1.29
C ARG A 30 -6.22 4.85 -0.29
N GLY A 31 -5.38 4.16 0.48
CA GLY A 31 -4.41 4.82 1.38
C GLY A 31 -3.43 5.69 0.60
N LEU A 32 -2.89 5.18 -0.51
CA LEU A 32 -1.96 5.91 -1.37
C LEU A 32 -2.65 7.09 -2.09
N ASP A 33 -3.86 6.89 -2.60
CA ASP A 33 -4.66 7.95 -3.21
C ASP A 33 -4.88 9.11 -2.20
N ARG A 34 -5.14 8.79 -0.93
CA ARG A 34 -5.26 9.78 0.15
C ARG A 34 -3.93 10.47 0.44
N PHE A 35 -2.82 9.73 0.43
CA PHE A 35 -1.48 10.32 0.60
C PHE A 35 -1.19 11.36 -0.49
N HIS A 36 -1.42 11.00 -1.77
CA HIS A 36 -1.25 11.93 -2.89
C HIS A 36 -2.17 13.14 -2.81
N GLN A 37 -3.44 12.98 -2.44
CA GLN A 37 -4.36 14.12 -2.26
C GLN A 37 -3.88 15.12 -1.20
N ILE A 38 -3.13 14.67 -0.19
CA ILE A 38 -2.57 15.55 0.83
C ILE A 38 -1.27 16.18 0.32
N LEU A 39 -0.42 15.39 -0.35
CA LEU A 39 0.81 15.85 -1.00
C LEU A 39 0.55 17.02 -1.96
N GLU A 40 -0.48 16.91 -2.80
CA GLU A 40 -0.92 17.95 -3.74
C GLU A 40 -1.33 19.28 -3.07
N ARG A 41 -1.57 19.26 -1.75
CA ARG A 41 -1.98 20.43 -0.97
C ARG A 41 -0.85 20.99 -0.11
N LEU A 42 0.35 20.41 -0.17
CA LEU A 42 1.52 20.98 0.49
C LEU A 42 2.01 22.21 -0.28
N PRO A 43 2.48 23.25 0.42
CA PRO A 43 3.16 24.37 -0.22
C PRO A 43 4.47 23.91 -0.84
N GLU A 44 4.91 24.60 -1.89
CA GLU A 44 6.25 24.41 -2.45
C GLU A 44 7.33 24.68 -1.38
N GLY A 45 8.40 23.89 -1.43
CA GLY A 45 9.53 24.02 -0.52
C GLY A 45 10.05 22.66 -0.05
N GLU A 46 10.97 22.72 0.92
CA GLU A 46 11.78 21.60 1.37
C GLU A 46 10.96 20.37 1.81
N VAL A 47 9.81 20.59 2.45
CA VAL A 47 8.93 19.50 2.92
C VAL A 47 8.29 18.76 1.75
N LEU A 48 7.84 19.47 0.72
CA LEU A 48 7.30 18.86 -0.50
C LEU A 48 8.39 18.07 -1.21
N GLU A 49 9.58 18.67 -1.38
CA GLU A 49 10.74 18.03 -2.01
C GLU A 49 11.17 16.74 -1.29
N GLN A 50 11.15 16.73 0.05
CA GLN A 50 11.45 15.53 0.84
C GLN A 50 10.34 14.47 0.78
N THR A 51 9.08 14.87 0.58
CA THR A 51 7.94 13.94 0.59
C THR A 51 7.72 13.28 -0.78
N ILE A 52 8.09 13.94 -1.88
CA ILE A 52 7.95 13.39 -3.25
C ILE A 52 8.64 12.01 -3.40
N PRO A 53 9.89 11.80 -2.98
CA PRO A 53 10.52 10.48 -3.04
C PRO A 53 9.76 9.39 -2.26
N LEU A 54 9.21 9.75 -1.09
CA LEU A 54 8.39 8.84 -0.28
C LEU A 54 7.09 8.45 -1.01
N ALA A 55 6.48 9.40 -1.73
CA ALA A 55 5.31 9.13 -2.56
C ALA A 55 5.63 8.14 -3.70
N ASN A 56 6.77 8.33 -4.36
CA ASN A 56 7.24 7.44 -5.42
C ASN A 56 7.49 6.02 -4.88
N GLU A 57 8.12 5.89 -3.72
CA GLU A 57 8.34 4.59 -3.07
C GLU A 57 7.01 3.88 -2.76
N LEU A 58 6.02 4.61 -2.21
CA LEU A 58 4.69 4.04 -1.97
C LEU A 58 3.98 3.62 -3.27
N ALA A 59 4.20 4.33 -4.38
CA ALA A 59 3.67 3.97 -5.69
C ALA A 59 4.30 2.69 -6.23
N ASP A 60 5.62 2.50 -6.05
CA ASP A 60 6.31 1.26 -6.40
C ASP A 60 5.81 0.08 -5.55
N LEU A 61 5.56 0.32 -4.25
CA LEU A 61 4.97 -0.69 -3.36
C LEU A 61 3.55 -1.09 -3.76
N LEU A 62 2.74 -0.19 -4.34
CA LEU A 62 1.42 -0.55 -4.86
C LEU A 62 1.55 -1.62 -5.97
N LEU A 63 2.53 -1.48 -6.87
CA LEU A 63 2.76 -2.47 -7.92
C LEU A 63 3.16 -3.84 -7.35
N ARG A 64 3.97 -3.84 -6.29
CA ARG A 64 4.37 -5.06 -5.55
C ARG A 64 3.19 -5.71 -4.83
N VAL A 65 2.37 -4.92 -4.12
CA VAL A 65 1.14 -5.40 -3.48
C VAL A 65 0.17 -5.99 -4.49
N ARG A 66 0.04 -5.37 -5.67
CA ARG A 66 -0.75 -5.90 -6.77
C ARG A 66 -0.24 -7.26 -7.22
N ALA A 67 1.07 -7.41 -7.43
CA ALA A 67 1.67 -8.69 -7.81
C ALA A 67 1.38 -9.77 -6.76
N VAL A 68 1.56 -9.47 -5.48
CA VAL A 68 1.24 -10.38 -4.37
C VAL A 68 -0.23 -10.80 -4.39
N ALA A 69 -1.14 -9.84 -4.55
CA ALA A 69 -2.58 -10.12 -4.56
C ALA A 69 -3.01 -10.96 -5.78
N VAL A 70 -2.41 -10.73 -6.96
CA VAL A 70 -2.64 -11.54 -8.17
C VAL A 70 -2.12 -12.96 -7.98
N THR A 71 -0.90 -13.12 -7.46
CA THR A 71 -0.34 -14.45 -7.17
C THR A 71 -1.18 -15.20 -6.13
N ALA A 72 -1.64 -14.51 -5.09
CA ALA A 72 -2.52 -15.09 -4.08
C ALA A 72 -3.88 -15.52 -4.66
N GLN A 73 -4.48 -14.69 -5.51
CA GLN A 73 -5.74 -15.01 -6.20
C GLN A 73 -5.59 -16.20 -7.15
N ALA A 74 -4.46 -16.33 -7.84
CA ALA A 74 -4.20 -17.48 -8.72
C ALA A 74 -3.99 -18.79 -7.93
N ALA A 75 -3.30 -18.73 -6.78
CA ALA A 75 -3.00 -19.90 -5.96
C ALA A 75 -4.16 -20.31 -5.03
N ALA A 76 -4.92 -19.33 -4.54
CA ALA A 76 -6.04 -19.52 -3.63
C ALA A 76 -7.17 -18.53 -4.00
N PRO A 77 -7.96 -18.86 -5.04
CA PRO A 77 -9.03 -17.99 -5.50
C PRO A 77 -10.05 -17.68 -4.39
N SER A 78 -10.46 -16.41 -4.31
CA SER A 78 -11.51 -15.97 -3.39
C SER A 78 -12.53 -15.09 -4.13
N SER A 79 -13.81 -15.30 -3.84
CA SER A 79 -14.94 -14.47 -4.28
C SER A 79 -15.70 -13.84 -3.10
N SER A 80 -15.47 -14.29 -1.88
CA SER A 80 -16.12 -13.80 -0.66
C SER A 80 -15.19 -12.92 0.18
N THR A 81 -15.63 -12.54 1.37
CA THR A 81 -14.81 -11.89 2.41
C THR A 81 -13.98 -12.88 3.22
N ASP A 82 -14.10 -14.18 2.93
CA ASP A 82 -13.42 -15.22 3.68
C ASP A 82 -12.07 -15.52 3.04
N VAL A 83 -11.06 -15.67 3.91
CA VAL A 83 -9.73 -16.06 3.48
C VAL A 83 -9.74 -17.56 3.21
N PRO A 84 -9.25 -18.02 2.04
CA PRO A 84 -9.18 -19.44 1.73
C PRO A 84 -8.41 -20.23 2.81
N ALA A 85 -8.92 -21.41 3.18
CA ALA A 85 -8.26 -22.26 4.16
C ALA A 85 -6.94 -22.84 3.61
N SER A 86 -5.95 -22.99 4.48
CA SER A 86 -4.68 -23.67 4.20
C SER A 86 -4.28 -24.50 5.41
N ARG A 87 -3.63 -25.65 5.18
CA ARG A 87 -3.23 -26.57 6.27
C ARG A 87 -2.25 -25.93 7.26
N ASP A 88 -1.42 -25.00 6.77
CA ASP A 88 -0.41 -24.25 7.52
C ASP A 88 -0.85 -22.83 7.87
N GLY A 89 -2.09 -22.42 7.51
CA GLY A 89 -2.60 -21.07 7.78
C GLY A 89 -1.99 -19.95 6.93
N ARG A 90 -1.15 -20.29 5.95
CA ARG A 90 -0.40 -19.34 5.10
C ARG A 90 -1.26 -18.25 4.48
N TRP A 91 -2.44 -18.59 3.95
CA TRP A 91 -3.31 -17.59 3.31
C TRP A 91 -3.87 -16.57 4.30
N SER A 92 -4.17 -17.00 5.53
CA SER A 92 -4.58 -16.12 6.62
C SER A 92 -3.45 -15.17 7.02
N GLU A 93 -2.21 -15.67 7.08
CA GLU A 93 -1.04 -14.85 7.37
C GLU A 93 -0.75 -13.84 6.26
N LEU A 94 -0.83 -14.27 5.00
CA LEU A 94 -0.64 -13.40 3.84
C LEU A 94 -1.68 -12.28 3.82
N HIS A 95 -2.96 -12.62 3.99
CA HIS A 95 -4.03 -11.63 4.07
C HIS A 95 -3.82 -10.66 5.24
N ARG A 96 -3.35 -11.15 6.39
CA ARG A 96 -3.01 -10.32 7.56
C ARG A 96 -1.86 -9.37 7.25
N ALA A 97 -0.81 -9.82 6.59
CA ALA A 97 0.32 -8.98 6.18
C ALA A 97 -0.13 -7.87 5.21
N LEU A 98 -0.93 -8.22 4.19
CA LEU A 98 -1.51 -7.23 3.26
C LEU A 98 -2.42 -6.22 3.97
N SER A 99 -3.21 -6.69 4.93
CA SER A 99 -4.06 -5.80 5.74
C SER A 99 -3.24 -4.83 6.60
N LYS A 100 -2.13 -5.30 7.19
CA LYS A 100 -1.19 -4.44 7.91
C LYS A 100 -0.52 -3.42 6.98
N ALA A 101 -0.13 -3.82 5.77
CA ALA A 101 0.43 -2.92 4.78
C ALA A 101 -0.57 -1.80 4.41
N GLY A 102 -1.83 -2.16 4.15
CA GLY A 102 -2.89 -1.19 3.87
C GLY A 102 -3.13 -0.20 5.03
N ASN A 103 -3.11 -0.69 6.27
CA ASN A 103 -3.23 0.17 7.45
C ASN A 103 -2.00 1.06 7.66
N ALA A 104 -0.80 0.58 7.35
CA ALA A 104 0.43 1.36 7.45
C ALA A 104 0.44 2.53 6.45
N VAL A 105 -0.03 2.32 5.21
CA VAL A 105 -0.16 3.42 4.24
C VAL A 105 -1.19 4.45 4.69
N ALA A 106 -2.32 4.02 5.25
CA ALA A 106 -3.31 4.94 5.81
C ALA A 106 -2.70 5.82 6.91
N GLN A 107 -1.87 5.23 7.78
CA GLN A 107 -1.14 5.97 8.81
C GLN A 107 -0.07 6.92 8.23
N CYS A 108 0.54 6.60 7.09
CA CYS A 108 1.42 7.53 6.37
C CYS A 108 0.64 8.76 5.92
N ALA A 109 -0.54 8.56 5.33
CA ALA A 109 -1.41 9.65 4.90
C ALA A 109 -1.88 10.50 6.08
N GLU A 110 -2.24 9.89 7.21
CA GLU A 110 -2.60 10.61 8.43
C GLU A 110 -1.42 11.44 8.98
N ALA A 111 -0.22 10.87 9.04
CA ALA A 111 0.96 11.61 9.49
C ALA A 111 1.28 12.80 8.60
N LEU A 112 1.15 12.64 7.28
CA LEU A 112 1.29 13.73 6.32
C LEU A 112 0.24 14.82 6.53
N ALA A 113 -1.03 14.44 6.78
CA ALA A 113 -2.09 15.39 7.09
C ALA A 113 -1.81 16.16 8.39
N MET A 114 -1.34 15.48 9.44
CA MET A 114 -1.00 16.11 10.71
C MET A 114 0.15 17.09 10.56
N MET A 115 1.22 16.71 9.84
CA MET A 115 2.33 17.60 9.50
C MET A 115 1.82 18.88 8.83
N ARG A 116 0.94 18.76 7.83
CA ARG A 116 0.36 19.92 7.12
C ARG A 116 -0.43 20.85 8.06
N CYS A 117 -1.11 20.30 9.07
CA CYS A 117 -1.90 21.08 10.02
C CYS A 117 -1.07 21.73 11.14
N SER A 118 0.11 21.17 11.48
CA SER A 118 0.93 21.64 12.61
C SER A 118 1.61 23.01 12.39
N GLY A 119 1.51 23.60 11.19
CA GLY A 119 2.05 24.93 10.88
C GLY A 119 3.58 25.03 11.05
N ALA A 120 4.11 26.26 11.03
CA ALA A 120 5.56 26.54 11.12
C ALA A 120 6.21 26.19 12.49
N CYS A 121 5.45 25.63 13.44
CA CYS A 121 5.90 25.35 14.80
C CYS A 121 6.68 24.04 14.93
N ALA A 122 6.63 23.16 13.93
CA ALA A 122 7.49 21.97 13.86
C ALA A 122 8.56 22.23 12.80
N SER A 123 9.84 22.17 13.19
CA SER A 123 10.94 22.18 12.21
C SER A 123 10.67 21.10 11.16
N GLY A 124 10.60 21.48 9.87
CA GLY A 124 10.12 20.62 8.78
C GLY A 124 10.81 19.25 8.71
N CYS A 125 12.07 19.18 9.13
CA CYS A 125 12.88 17.97 9.20
C CYS A 125 12.26 16.89 10.12
N ALA A 126 11.80 17.27 11.32
CA ALA A 126 11.21 16.32 12.28
C ALA A 126 9.87 15.72 11.79
N ALA A 127 9.14 16.47 10.96
CA ALA A 127 7.86 16.03 10.42
C ALA A 127 8.03 15.11 9.20
N ALA A 128 8.97 15.42 8.30
CA ALA A 128 9.36 14.53 7.20
C ALA A 128 9.90 13.18 7.72
N ASP A 129 10.72 13.20 8.78
CA ASP A 129 11.21 12.00 9.46
C ASP A 129 10.07 11.10 10.00
N ALA A 130 9.00 11.71 10.50
CA ALA A 130 7.85 10.97 11.03
C ALA A 130 7.06 10.26 9.93
N VAL A 131 7.01 10.81 8.71
CA VAL A 131 6.42 10.17 7.54
C VAL A 131 7.36 9.09 7.00
N SER A 132 8.66 9.38 6.90
CA SER A 132 9.70 8.43 6.47
C SER A 132 9.69 7.14 7.30
N ARG A 133 9.67 7.24 8.65
CA ARG A 133 9.55 6.06 9.53
C ARG A 133 8.29 5.21 9.28
N ARG A 134 7.19 5.85 8.88
CA ARG A 134 5.95 5.13 8.58
C ARG A 134 6.01 4.47 7.22
N VAL A 135 6.65 5.09 6.23
CA VAL A 135 6.91 4.47 4.92
C VAL A 135 7.80 3.23 5.10
N ALA A 136 8.85 3.30 5.93
CA ALA A 136 9.65 2.13 6.27
C ALA A 136 8.80 0.97 6.84
N ALA A 137 7.84 1.27 7.72
CA ALA A 137 6.91 0.26 8.21
C ALA A 137 6.02 -0.33 7.09
N VAL A 138 5.60 0.46 6.09
CA VAL A 138 4.89 -0.07 4.91
C VAL A 138 5.78 -1.04 4.15
N VAL A 139 7.04 -0.67 3.88
CA VAL A 139 8.02 -1.50 3.18
C VAL A 139 8.17 -2.85 3.87
N GLU A 140 8.32 -2.86 5.20
CA GLU A 140 8.42 -4.08 6.00
C GLU A 140 7.19 -4.98 5.85
N GLN A 141 5.97 -4.41 5.90
CA GLN A 141 4.75 -5.21 5.76
C GLN A 141 4.58 -5.78 4.35
N VAL A 142 5.00 -5.03 3.31
CA VAL A 142 4.97 -5.52 1.93
C VAL A 142 6.00 -6.63 1.73
N ALA A 143 7.22 -6.48 2.27
CA ALA A 143 8.24 -7.52 2.24
C ALA A 143 7.79 -8.80 2.98
N ALA A 144 7.13 -8.66 4.13
CA ALA A 144 6.55 -9.79 4.86
C ALA A 144 5.46 -10.51 4.04
N ALA A 145 4.59 -9.78 3.35
CA ALA A 145 3.58 -10.38 2.48
C ALA A 145 4.22 -11.11 1.29
N GLU A 146 5.27 -10.54 0.70
CA GLU A 146 6.02 -11.16 -0.39
C GLU A 146 6.70 -12.47 0.01
N ALA A 147 7.25 -12.55 1.22
CA ALA A 147 7.90 -13.75 1.74
C ALA A 147 6.93 -14.93 1.96
N LEU A 148 5.63 -14.65 2.08
CA LEU A 148 4.58 -15.66 2.27
C LEU A 148 4.05 -16.25 0.95
N LEU A 149 4.48 -15.72 -0.20
CA LEU A 149 4.09 -16.28 -1.50
C LEU A 149 4.77 -17.63 -1.77
N PRO A 150 4.05 -18.62 -2.32
CA PRO A 150 4.68 -19.87 -2.76
C PRO A 150 5.66 -19.59 -3.91
N GLY A 151 6.89 -20.12 -3.81
CA GLY A 151 7.89 -20.07 -4.90
C GLY A 151 8.97 -18.99 -4.79
N ARG A 152 9.05 -18.24 -3.69
CA ARG A 152 10.27 -17.48 -3.34
C ARG A 152 11.25 -18.40 -2.59
N GLU A 153 11.86 -19.35 -3.30
CA GLU A 153 13.14 -19.87 -2.84
C GLU A 153 14.13 -18.69 -2.90
N GLN A 154 14.67 -18.29 -1.76
CA GLN A 154 15.75 -17.30 -1.71
C GLN A 154 16.94 -17.87 -2.52
N PRO A 155 17.62 -17.05 -3.35
CA PRO A 155 18.85 -17.50 -3.99
C PRO A 155 19.92 -17.85 -2.96
#